data_AF-A0A528XIJ8-F1
#
_entry.id   AF-A0A528XIJ8-F1
#
_cell.length_a   1.000
_cell.length_b   1.000
_cell.length_c   1.000
_cell.angle_alpha   90.00
_cell.angle_beta   90.00
_cell.angle_gamma   90.00
#
_symmetry.space_group_name_H-M   'P 1'
#
loop_
_entity.id
_entity.type
_entity.pdbx_description
1 polymer ?
#
loop_
_entity_poly.entity_id
_entity_poly.type
_entity_poly.pdbx_seq_one_letter_code
_entity_poly.pdbx_strand_id
1 'polypeptide(L)' 'ISHNMEDVRAVADRIVVLRLGRNNGIFLPGASNQELVTAITGADDNAVSRRGRRTAEARAQGERP' A
#
# COMPACT_ATOMS: atom_id res chain seq x y z
N ILE A 1 -13.74 5.17 12.93
CA ILE A 1 -12.34 5.10 12.46
C ILE A 1 -11.56 4.39 13.57
N SER A 2 -10.92 3.26 13.28
CA SER A 2 -10.20 2.45 14.26
C SER A 2 -8.77 2.20 13.79
N HIS A 3 -7.86 2.01 14.74
CA HIS A 3 -6.47 1.63 14.51
C HIS A 3 -6.23 0.15 14.82
N ASN A 4 -7.20 -0.54 15.43
CA ASN A 4 -7.09 -1.98 15.65
C ASN A 4 -7.45 -2.71 14.35
N MET A 5 -6.44 -3.29 13.71
CA MET A 5 -6.61 -3.94 12.41
C MET A 5 -7.50 -5.18 12.49
N GLU A 6 -7.54 -5.89 13.62
CA GLU A 6 -8.39 -7.07 13.79
C GLU A 6 -9.87 -6.68 13.76
N ASP A 7 -10.24 -5.67 14.54
CA ASP A 7 -11.59 -5.11 14.59
C ASP A 7 -12.02 -4.51 13.23
N VAL A 8 -11.13 -3.75 12.59
CA VAL A 8 -11.38 -3.17 11.27
C VAL A 8 -11.66 -4.26 10.23
N ARG A 9 -10.92 -5.37 10.23
CA ARG A 9 -11.13 -6.49 9.29
C ARG A 9 -12.38 -7.30 9.59
N ALA A 10 -12.71 -7.46 10.88
CA ALA A 10 -13.87 -8.25 11.30
C ALA A 10 -15.20 -7.57 10.94
N VAL A 11 -15.22 -6.23 10.89
CA VAL A 11 -16.47 -5.45 10.76
C VAL A 11 -16.59 -4.73 9.41
N ALA A 12 -15.48 -4.36 8.77
CA ALA A 12 -15.57 -3.57 7.55
C ALA A 12 -15.80 -4.45 6.32
N ASP A 13 -16.66 -4.02 5.41
CA ASP A 13 -16.73 -4.54 4.04
C ASP A 13 -15.63 -3.92 3.15
N ARG A 14 -15.21 -2.69 3.49
CA ARG A 14 -14.23 -1.88 2.77
C ARG A 14 -13.45 -1.01 3.74
N ILE A 15 -12.14 -0.97 3.56
CA ILE A 15 -11.20 -0.24 4.40
C ILE A 15 -10.62 0.90 3.57
N VAL A 16 -10.76 2.15 4.03
CA VAL A 16 -10.19 3.32 3.34
C VAL A 16 -9.08 3.91 4.19
N VAL A 17 -7.90 4.07 3.61
CA VAL A 17 -6.74 4.65 4.29
C VAL A 17 -6.58 6.09 3.82
N LEU A 18 -6.58 7.02 4.77
CA LEU A 18 -6.33 8.44 4.50
C LEU A 18 -4.92 8.83 4.93
N ARG A 19 -4.23 9.61 4.11
CA ARG A 19 -2.91 10.18 4.41
C ARG A 19 -2.88 11.64 4.01
N LEU A 20 -2.44 12.52 4.92
CA LEU A 20 -2.35 13.97 4.69
C LEU A 20 -3.66 14.58 4.14
N GLY A 21 -4.81 14.09 4.62
CA GLY A 21 -6.13 14.54 4.19
C GLY A 21 -6.59 14.03 2.81
N ARG A 22 -5.85 13.09 2.21
CA ARG A 22 -6.20 12.49 0.90
C ARG A 22 -6.41 10.98 1.03
N ASN A 23 -7.24 10.43 0.14
CA ASN A 23 -7.38 8.97 0.04
C ASN A 23 -6.07 8.37 -0.50
N ASN A 24 -5.48 7.49 0.29
CA ASN A 24 -4.21 6.81 0.01
C ASN A 24 -4.40 5.34 -0.35
N GLY A 25 -5.65 4.84 -0.40
CA GLY A 25 -5.96 3.50 -0.85
C GLY A 25 -7.28 2.97 -0.29
N ILE A 26 -7.92 2.08 -1.06
CA ILE A 26 -9.11 1.33 -0.66
C ILE A 26 -8.75 -0.15 -0.68
N PHE A 27 -9.01 -0.82 0.43
CA PHE A 27 -8.65 -2.21 0.67
C PHE A 27 -9.90 -3.01 1.02
N LEU A 28 -9.86 -4.29 0.70
CA LEU A 28 -10.86 -5.26 1.11
C LEU A 28 -10.46 -5.89 2.45
N PRO A 29 -11.38 -6.56 3.15
CA PRO A 29 -11.10 -7.12 4.50
C PRO A 29 -10.02 -8.19 4.48
N GLY A 30 -9.85 -8.86 3.33
CA GLY A 30 -8.81 -9.86 3.09
C GLY A 30 -7.42 -9.29 2.74
N ALA A 31 -7.24 -7.98 2.62
CA ALA A 31 -5.92 -7.38 2.39
C ALA A 31 -4.95 -7.78 3.50
N SER A 32 -3.65 -7.89 3.27
CA SER A 32 -2.68 -8.25 4.31
C SER A 32 -2.39 -7.10 5.28
N ASN A 33 -1.89 -7.40 6.47
CA ASN A 33 -1.48 -6.35 7.42
C ASN A 33 -0.36 -5.48 6.82
N GLN A 34 0.52 -6.09 6.03
CA GLN A 34 1.60 -5.39 5.37
C GLN A 34 1.08 -4.36 4.35
N GLU A 35 0.04 -4.68 3.58
CA GLU A 35 -0.57 -3.74 2.63
C GLU A 35 -1.22 -2.55 3.34
N LEU A 36 -1.98 -2.81 4.41
CA LEU A 36 -2.61 -1.75 5.20
C LEU A 36 -1.57 -0.84 5.86
N VAL A 37 -0.53 -1.42 6.47
CA VAL A 37 0.56 -0.64 7.10
C VAL A 37 1.34 0.15 6.06
N THR A 38 1.62 -0.43 4.89
CA THR A 38 2.25 0.26 3.77
C THR A 38 1.43 1.47 3.33
N ALA A 39 0.11 1.33 3.25
CA ALA A 39 -0.79 2.42 2.90
C ALA A 39 -0.88 3.48 4.02
N ILE A 40 -0.87 3.10 5.30
CA ILE A 40 -0.93 4.05 6.42
C ILE A 40 0.36 4.87 6.48
N THR A 41 1.51 4.21 6.35
CA THR A 41 2.82 4.85 6.42
C THR A 41 3.20 5.58 5.12
N GLY A 42 2.57 5.19 4.00
CA GLY A 42 2.95 5.66 2.67
C GLY A 42 4.28 5.06 2.19
N ALA A 43 4.64 3.86 2.66
CA ALA A 43 5.89 3.22 2.28
C ALA A 43 5.97 2.91 0.78
N ASP A 44 4.84 2.73 0.08
CA ASP A 44 4.80 2.56 -1.38
C ASP A 44 5.18 3.87 -2.13
N ASP A 45 4.74 5.02 -1.63
CA ASP A 45 4.98 6.33 -2.25
C ASP A 45 6.38 6.91 -1.95
N ASN A 46 7.09 6.31 -0.98
CA ASN A 46 8.41 6.78 -0.57
C ASN A 46 9.39 6.79 -1.76
N ALA A 47 10.25 7.81 -1.80
CA ALA A 47 11.28 7.98 -2.81
C ALA A 47 12.18 6.75 -3.01
N VAL A 48 12.38 5.93 -1.96
CA VAL A 48 13.13 4.67 -2.02
C VAL A 48 12.37 3.60 -2.80
N SER A 49 11.08 3.40 -2.52
CA SER A 49 10.21 2.44 -3.23
C SER A 49 10.04 2.83 -4.71
N ARG A 50 9.84 4.13 -5.00
CA ARG A 50 9.84 4.67 -6.37
C ARG A 50 11.17 4.46 -7.09
N ARG A 51 12.30 4.57 -6.39
CA ARG A 51 13.62 4.30 -6.96
C ARG A 51 13.81 2.81 -7.24
N GLY A 52 13.38 1.94 -6.32
CA GLY A 52 13.40 0.49 -6.50
C GLY A 52 12.61 0.02 -7.72
N ARG A 53 11.37 0.53 -7.89
CA ARG A 53 10.54 0.27 -9.08
C ARG A 53 11.22 0.68 -10.38
N ARG A 54 11.80 1.89 -10.45
CA ARG A 54 12.53 2.34 -11.64
C ARG A 54 13.73 1.46 -11.98
N THR A 55 14.48 1.02 -10.97
CA THR A 55 15.64 0.13 -11.18
C THR A 55 15.21 -1.26 -11.65
N ALA A 56 14.11 -1.79 -11.10
CA ALA A 56 13.55 -3.08 -11.51
C ALA A 56 13.01 -3.03 -12.95
N GLU A 57 12.30 -1.96 -13.31
CA GLU A 57 11.80 -1.72 -14.67
C GLU A 57 12.94 -1.55 -15.69
N ALA A 58 14.01 -0.85 -15.32
CA ALA A 58 15.18 -0.69 -16.17
C ALA A 58 15.92 -2.01 -16.41
N ARG A 59 15.99 -2.89 -15.40
CA ARG A 59 16.58 -4.23 -15.54
C ARG A 59 15.75 -5.13 -16.46
N ALA A 60 14.43 -5.14 -16.28
CA ALA A 60 13.52 -5.93 -17.11
C ALA A 60 13.47 -5.47 -18.59
N GLN A 61 13.82 -4.22 -18.88
CA GLN A 61 13.91 -3.68 -20.25
C GLN A 61 15.23 -4.00 -20.95
N GLY A 62 16.31 -4.26 -20.20
CA GLY A 62 17.61 -4.65 -20.75
C GLY A 62 17.73 -6.14 -21.12
N GLU A 63 16.71 -6.95 -20.80
CA GLU A 63 16.73 -8.42 -20.91
C GLU A 63 15.90 -8.95 -22.10
N ARG A 64 15.54 -8.07 -23.05
CA ARG A 64 14.83 -8.46 -24.28
C ARG A 64 15.85 -8.72 -25.41
N PRO A 65 16.07 -9.98 -25.83
CA PRO A 65 16.96 -10.31 -26.95
C PRO A 65 16.41 -9.84 -28.31
#